data_AF-R8D8T9-F1
#
_entry.id   AF-R8D8T9-F1
#
_cell.length_a   1.000
_cell.length_b   1.000
_cell.length_c   1.000
_cell.angle_alpha   90.00
_cell.angle_beta   90.00
_cell.angle_gamma   90.00
#
_symmetry.space_group_name_H-M   'P 1'
#
loop_
_entity.id
_entity.type
_entity.pdbx_description
1 polymer ?
#
loop_
_entity_poly.entity_id
_entity_poly.type
_entity_poly.pdbx_seq_one_letter_code
_entity_poly.pdbx_strand_id
1 'polypeptide(L)'
;MSSKFQEAYYKQFIYESSYEEFMFSLGEADKHCKSMSDIPLVVLAAGKKAFYSADAQLKWLQLQEELLQLSTNNKFIIAENSGHYIQKDEPHYVIDAVKWILGVGER
;
A
#
# COMPACT_ATOMS: atom_id res chain seq x y z
N MET A 1 -19.80 11.91 13.25
CA MET A 1 -20.20 10.72 12.45
C MET A 1 -21.49 10.16 13.04
N SER A 2 -22.36 9.54 12.24
CA SER A 2 -23.61 8.97 12.75
C SER A 2 -23.36 7.62 13.44
N SER A 3 -24.17 7.26 14.44
CA SER A 3 -24.04 5.97 15.14
C SER A 3 -24.18 4.79 14.18
N LYS A 4 -25.09 4.89 13.21
CA LYS A 4 -25.32 3.87 12.19
C LYS A 4 -24.08 3.62 11.31
N PHE A 5 -23.31 4.66 11.02
CA PHE A 5 -22.05 4.52 10.28
C PHE A 5 -20.98 3.85 11.14
N GLN A 6 -20.83 4.26 12.40
CA GLN A 6 -19.90 3.63 13.34
C GLN A 6 -20.23 2.14 13.55
N GLU A 7 -21.50 1.79 13.73
CA GLU A 7 -21.93 0.40 13.89
C GLU A 7 -21.63 -0.45 12.65
N ALA A 8 -21.89 0.08 11.45
CA ALA A 8 -21.58 -0.60 10.20
C ALA A 8 -20.07 -0.78 10.00
N TYR A 9 -19.29 0.26 10.29
CA TYR A 9 -17.83 0.23 10.25
C TYR A 9 -17.27 -0.81 11.23
N TYR A 10 -17.72 -0.82 12.49
CA TYR A 10 -17.27 -1.81 13.48
C TYR A 10 -17.66 -3.25 13.11
N LYS A 11 -18.80 -3.47 12.45
CA LYS A 11 -19.20 -4.80 11.97
C LYS A 11 -18.29 -5.34 10.85
N GLN A 12 -17.55 -4.50 10.13
CA GLN A 12 -16.61 -4.95 9.11
C GLN A 12 -15.39 -5.65 9.71
N PHE A 13 -14.93 -5.24 10.89
CA PHE A 13 -13.77 -5.84 11.56
C PHE A 13 -14.01 -7.29 12.00
N ILE A 14 -15.26 -7.72 12.19
CA ILE A 14 -15.56 -9.11 12.61
C ILE A 14 -15.17 -10.13 11.51
N TYR A 15 -15.06 -9.69 10.25
CA TYR A 15 -14.72 -10.58 9.13
C TYR A 15 -13.21 -10.68 8.84
N GLU A 16 -12.44 -9.67 9.25
CA GLU A 16 -11.00 -9.58 8.93
C GLU A 16 -10.11 -9.71 10.18
N SER A 17 -10.45 -9.03 11.29
CA SER A 17 -9.73 -9.06 12.56
C SER A 17 -10.46 -8.23 13.62
N SER A 18 -10.59 -8.71 14.86
CA SER A 18 -11.18 -7.94 15.95
C SER A 18 -10.43 -6.63 16.21
N TYR A 19 -11.08 -5.66 16.88
CA TYR A 19 -10.42 -4.39 17.25
C TYR A 19 -9.12 -4.61 18.05
N GLU A 20 -9.15 -5.55 18.99
CA GLU A 20 -7.98 -5.87 19.83
C GLU A 20 -6.82 -6.43 19.01
N GLU A 21 -7.11 -7.39 18.12
CA GLU A 21 -6.12 -7.97 17.20
C GLU A 21 -5.56 -6.92 16.22
N PHE A 22 -6.41 -6.03 15.71
CA PHE A 22 -5.98 -4.94 14.84
C PHE A 22 -5.03 -3.97 15.57
N MET A 23 -5.39 -3.55 16.78
CA MET A 23 -4.52 -2.68 17.59
C MET A 23 -3.22 -3.36 17.99
N PHE A 24 -3.26 -4.67 18.28
CA PHE A 24 -2.06 -5.47 18.51
C PHE A 24 -1.15 -5.48 17.27
N SER A 25 -1.70 -5.72 16.07
CA SER A 25 -0.96 -5.70 14.81
C SER A 25 -0.29 -4.35 14.54
N LEU A 26 -1.00 -3.24 14.81
CA LEU A 26 -0.41 -1.90 14.71
C LEU A 26 0.74 -1.70 15.69
N GLY A 27 0.61 -2.19 16.92
CA GLY A 27 1.67 -2.14 17.92
C GLY A 27 2.92 -2.93 17.49
N GLU A 28 2.74 -4.08 16.84
CA GLU A 28 3.86 -4.85 16.29
C GLU A 28 4.51 -4.14 15.10
N ALA A 29 3.72 -3.53 14.23
CA ALA A 29 4.24 -2.71 13.13
C ALA A 29 5.08 -1.56 13.67
N ASP A 30 4.61 -0.82 14.69
CA ASP A 30 5.36 0.29 15.31
C ASP A 30 6.70 -0.17 15.91
N LYS A 31 6.70 -1.27 16.67
CA LYS A 31 7.92 -1.82 17.30
C LYS A 31 8.95 -2.32 16.29
N HIS A 32 8.49 -2.85 15.16
CA HIS A 32 9.34 -3.56 14.21
C HIS A 32 9.57 -2.82 12.89
N CYS A 33 8.92 -1.67 12.68
CA CYS A 33 9.17 -0.78 11.55
C CYS A 33 10.57 -0.17 11.67
N LYS A 34 11.54 -0.86 11.09
CA LYS A 34 12.94 -0.45 11.03
C LYS A 34 13.30 -0.14 9.59
N SER A 35 14.27 0.77 9.42
CA SER A 35 14.87 1.00 8.11
C SER A 35 15.46 -0.30 7.55
N MET A 36 15.19 -0.54 6.27
CA MET A 36 15.76 -1.55 5.41
C MET A 36 17.10 -1.11 4.79
N SER A 37 17.67 0.02 5.23
CA SER A 37 18.92 0.57 4.71
C SER A 37 18.86 0.81 3.20
N ASP A 38 19.74 0.19 2.41
CA ASP A 38 19.86 0.37 0.95
C ASP A 38 19.23 -0.79 0.14
N ILE A 39 18.49 -1.70 0.80
CA ILE A 39 17.76 -2.77 0.10
C ILE A 39 16.79 -2.13 -0.91
N PRO A 40 16.87 -2.45 -2.21
CA PRO A 40 15.99 -1.86 -3.22
C PRO A 40 14.51 -2.06 -2.90
N LEU A 41 13.73 -0.97 -2.90
CA LEU A 41 12.29 -0.97 -2.61
C LEU A 41 11.51 -0.32 -3.75
N VAL A 42 10.53 -1.02 -4.33
CA VAL A 42 9.56 -0.42 -5.24
C VAL A 42 8.17 -0.56 -4.67
N VAL A 43 7.47 0.54 -4.51
CA VAL A 43 6.07 0.59 -4.07
C VAL A 43 5.20 0.88 -5.29
N LEU A 44 4.34 -0.07 -5.65
CA LEU A 44 3.35 0.07 -6.73
C LEU A 44 1.97 0.31 -6.12
N ALA A 45 1.37 1.46 -6.43
CA ALA A 45 0.04 1.83 -5.94
C ALA A 45 -1.00 1.82 -7.07
N ALA A 46 -2.20 1.31 -6.76
CA ALA A 46 -3.33 1.31 -7.68
C ALA A 46 -3.92 2.72 -7.86
N GLY A 47 -4.06 3.17 -9.10
CA GLY A 47 -4.67 4.44 -9.45
C GLY A 47 -6.21 4.40 -9.53
N LYS A 48 -6.80 3.26 -9.90
CA LYS A 48 -8.27 3.09 -9.97
C LYS A 48 -8.82 2.44 -8.71
N LYS A 49 -9.36 3.25 -7.80
CA LYS A 49 -10.19 2.74 -6.70
C LYS A 49 -11.63 3.21 -6.84
N ALA A 50 -12.47 2.33 -7.39
CA ALA A 50 -13.87 2.61 -7.75
C ALA A 50 -14.75 3.08 -6.57
N PHE A 51 -14.36 2.80 -5.32
CA PHE A 51 -15.17 3.09 -4.13
C PHE A 51 -14.57 4.17 -3.23
N TYR A 52 -13.52 4.87 -3.68
CA TYR A 52 -12.83 5.89 -2.87
C TYR A 52 -13.31 7.29 -3.26
N SER A 53 -13.50 8.15 -2.26
CA SER A 53 -13.55 9.59 -2.54
C SER A 53 -12.18 10.08 -3.02
N ALA A 54 -12.13 11.24 -3.67
CA ALA A 54 -10.87 11.85 -4.08
C ALA A 54 -9.90 12.04 -2.89
N ASP A 55 -10.43 12.50 -1.74
CA ASP A 55 -9.64 12.67 -0.51
C ASP A 55 -9.11 11.33 0.04
N ALA A 56 -9.94 10.29 0.00
CA ALA A 56 -9.54 8.95 0.44
C ALA A 56 -8.47 8.36 -0.49
N GLN A 57 -8.58 8.59 -1.80
CA GLN A 57 -7.56 8.18 -2.77
C GLN A 57 -6.25 8.93 -2.55
N LEU A 58 -6.30 10.25 -2.33
CA LEU A 58 -5.10 11.04 -2.04
C LEU A 58 -4.42 10.57 -0.75
N LYS A 59 -5.20 10.33 0.32
CA LYS A 59 -4.67 9.79 1.57
C LYS A 59 -4.10 8.39 1.40
N TRP A 60 -4.76 7.55 0.62
CA TRP A 60 -4.25 6.23 0.29
C TRP A 60 -2.88 6.32 -0.40
N LEU A 61 -2.75 7.15 -1.44
CA LEU A 61 -1.48 7.34 -2.15
C LEU A 61 -0.39 7.90 -1.24
N GLN A 62 -0.72 8.86 -0.37
CA GLN A 62 0.21 9.39 0.63
C GLN A 62 0.74 8.27 1.55
N LEU A 63 -0.13 7.40 2.06
CA LEU A 63 0.27 6.27 2.91
C LEU A 63 1.17 5.27 2.15
N GLN A 64 0.95 5.07 0.84
CA GLN A 64 1.82 4.22 0.03
C GLN A 64 3.20 4.88 -0.18
N GLU A 65 3.24 6.18 -0.44
CA GLU A 65 4.48 6.94 -0.61
C GLU A 65 5.31 6.99 0.67
N GLU A 66 4.67 7.07 1.85
CA GLU A 66 5.35 7.05 3.15
C GLU A 66 6.17 5.76 3.38
N LEU A 67 5.83 4.63 2.74
CA LEU A 67 6.62 3.40 2.79
C LEU A 67 8.03 3.56 2.19
N LEU A 68 8.25 4.55 1.32
CA LEU A 68 9.58 4.83 0.78
C LEU A 68 10.60 5.18 1.87
N GLN A 69 10.16 5.63 3.05
CA GLN A 69 11.02 5.91 4.19
C GLN A 69 11.77 4.67 4.72
N LEU A 70 11.31 3.47 4.36
CA LEU A 70 11.95 2.23 4.76
C LEU A 70 13.33 2.04 4.11
N SER A 71 13.57 2.55 2.90
CA SER A 71 14.83 2.34 2.17
C SER A 71 15.36 3.63 1.57
N THR A 72 16.67 3.81 1.50
CA THR A 72 17.31 4.92 0.77
C THR A 72 17.39 4.69 -0.74
N ASN A 73 17.17 3.44 -1.19
CA ASN A 73 17.15 3.06 -2.60
C ASN A 73 15.73 2.64 -2.97
N ASN A 74 14.90 3.61 -3.31
CA ASN A 74 13.47 3.37 -3.46
C ASN A 74 12.86 4.01 -4.72
N LYS A 75 11.67 3.53 -5.12
CA LYS A 75 10.82 4.10 -6.16
C LYS A 75 9.34 3.98 -5.78
N PHE A 76 8.58 5.02 -6.07
CA PHE A 76 7.12 5.00 -6.01
C PHE A 76 6.53 5.15 -7.41
N ILE A 77 5.56 4.31 -7.75
CA ILE A 77 4.91 4.29 -9.06
C ILE A 77 3.41 4.10 -8.86
N ILE A 78 2.62 4.92 -9.55
CA ILE A 78 1.16 4.80 -9.59
C ILE A 78 0.77 4.10 -10.90
N ALA A 79 0.08 2.98 -10.77
CA ALA A 79 -0.55 2.26 -11.87
C ALA A 79 -1.94 2.87 -12.12
N GLU A 80 -1.96 3.97 -12.87
CA GLU A 80 -3.11 4.87 -13.06
C GLU A 80 -4.38 4.15 -13.50
N ASN A 81 -4.24 3.03 -14.23
CA ASN A 81 -5.36 2.30 -14.80
C ASN A 81 -5.71 0.99 -14.08
N SER A 82 -5.03 0.68 -12.98
CA SER A 82 -5.17 -0.58 -12.25
C SER A 82 -6.00 -0.47 -10.99
N GLY A 83 -6.74 -1.54 -10.70
CA GLY A 83 -7.38 -1.78 -9.41
C GLY A 83 -6.47 -2.52 -8.43
N HIS A 84 -7.06 -3.35 -7.56
CA HIS A 84 -6.30 -4.09 -6.53
C HIS A 84 -5.26 -5.06 -7.14
N TYR A 85 -5.52 -5.63 -8.31
CA TYR A 85 -4.66 -6.61 -8.96
C TYR A 85 -3.83 -5.98 -10.08
N ILE A 86 -2.87 -5.12 -9.73
CA ILE A 86 -1.98 -4.42 -10.68
C ILE A 86 -1.27 -5.41 -11.62
N GLN A 87 -0.86 -6.58 -11.12
CA GLN A 87 -0.24 -7.63 -11.93
C GLN A 87 -1.15 -8.21 -13.03
N LYS A 88 -2.46 -8.01 -12.93
CA LYS A 88 -3.44 -8.44 -13.93
C LYS A 88 -3.81 -7.28 -14.85
N ASP A 89 -4.04 -6.09 -14.28
CA ASP A 89 -4.54 -4.93 -15.00
C ASP A 89 -3.43 -4.23 -15.79
N GLU A 90 -2.27 -4.00 -15.19
CA GLU A 90 -1.09 -3.36 -15.79
C GLU A 90 0.21 -4.12 -15.42
N PRO A 91 0.38 -5.37 -15.92
CA PRO A 91 1.50 -6.25 -15.55
C PRO A 91 2.89 -5.66 -15.80
N HIS A 92 3.01 -4.72 -16.74
CA HIS A 92 4.29 -4.10 -17.10
C HIS A 92 4.92 -3.37 -15.91
N TYR A 93 4.14 -2.70 -15.05
CA TYR A 93 4.67 -2.05 -13.84
C TYR A 93 5.35 -3.04 -12.89
N VAL A 94 4.79 -4.24 -12.73
CA VAL A 94 5.37 -5.30 -11.89
C VAL A 94 6.66 -5.83 -12.51
N ILE A 95 6.65 -6.10 -13.81
CA ILE A 95 7.83 -6.60 -14.55
C ILE A 95 8.98 -5.59 -14.46
N ASP A 96 8.71 -4.32 -14.69
CA ASP A 96 9.73 -3.26 -14.68
C ASP A 96 10.25 -2.98 -13.26
N ALA A 97 9.39 -3.06 -12.25
CA ALA A 97 9.81 -3.01 -10.85
C ALA A 97 10.78 -4.14 -10.50
N VAL A 98 10.47 -5.38 -10.89
CA VAL A 98 11.34 -6.54 -10.67
C VAL A 98 12.67 -6.39 -11.40
N LYS A 99 12.65 -5.97 -12.67
CA LYS A 99 13.88 -5.71 -13.44
C LYS A 99 14.75 -4.64 -12.76
N TRP A 100 14.14 -3.56 -12.28
CA TRP A 100 14.86 -2.51 -11.57
C TRP A 100 15.50 -3.02 -10.27
N ILE A 101 14.77 -3.81 -9.47
CA ILE A 101 15.30 -4.43 -8.24
C ILE A 101 16.51 -5.32 -8.55
N LEU A 102 16.45 -6.11 -9.64
CA LEU A 102 17.53 -6.99 -10.07
C LEU A 102 18.70 -6.24 -10.74
N GLY A 103 18.59 -4.92 -10.95
CA GLY A 103 19.57 -4.14 -11.71
C GLY A 103 19.65 -4.53 -13.19
N VAL A 104 18.60 -5.18 -13.72
CA VAL A 104 18.50 -5.58 -15.12
C VAL A 104 17.95 -4.40 -15.93
N GLY A 105 18.82 -3.43 -16.17
CA GLY A 105 18.63 -2.36 -17.17
C GLY A 105 19.49 -2.64 -18.39
N GLU A 106 18.98 -2.26 -19.58
CA GLU A 106 19.59 -2.51 -20.90
C GLU A 106 21.10 -2.24 -20.89
N ARG A 107 21.89 -3.30 -21.08
CA ARG A 107 23.29 -3.18 -21.51
C ARG A 107 23.34 -2.95 -23.00
#